data_AF-A0A511DQI4-F1
#
_entry.id   AF-A0A511DQI4-F1
#
_cell.length_a   1.000
_cell.length_b   1.000
_cell.length_c   1.000
_cell.angle_alpha   90.00
_cell.angle_beta   90.00
_cell.angle_gamma   90.00
#
_symmetry.space_group_name_H-M   'P 1'
#
loop_
_entity.id
_entity.type
_entity.pdbx_description
1 polymer ?
#
loop_
_entity_poly.entity_id
_entity_poly.type
_entity_poly.pdbx_seq_one_letter_code
_entity_poly.pdbx_strand_id
1 'polypeptide(L)'
;MHDDTGTAGDGAGAGARWSVGVLASGVENLERLDAGTAPSVGAAWAAATAAMMAALQVWGRREFWLSVAGAPVMMIPGLTVDGRVDVDDARAGLEELAARNVYP
;
A
#
# COMPACT_ATOMS: atom_id res chain seq x y z
N MET A 1 21.36 -25.75 -36.66
CA MET A 1 20.75 -24.78 -37.59
C MET A 1 19.27 -25.08 -37.72
N HIS A 2 18.49 -24.62 -36.75
CA HIS A 2 17.20 -23.98 -36.93
C HIS A 2 16.87 -23.39 -35.56
N ASP A 3 17.13 -22.09 -35.46
CA ASP A 3 16.56 -21.21 -34.45
C ASP A 3 15.04 -21.33 -34.53
N ASP A 4 14.41 -21.54 -33.38
CA ASP A 4 13.04 -21.07 -33.17
C ASP A 4 13.04 -20.26 -31.88
N THR A 5 13.37 -18.99 -32.09
CA THR A 5 13.18 -17.88 -31.18
C THR A 5 11.68 -17.60 -31.05
N GLY A 6 11.04 -18.35 -30.16
CA GLY A 6 9.68 -18.07 -29.70
C GLY A 6 9.69 -16.93 -28.69
N THR A 7 9.66 -15.71 -29.22
CA THR A 7 9.36 -14.41 -28.62
C THR A 7 8.81 -14.48 -27.17
N ALA A 8 9.61 -13.98 -26.22
CA ALA A 8 9.12 -13.52 -24.93
C ALA A 8 8.09 -12.41 -25.20
N GLY A 9 6.82 -12.80 -25.24
CA GLY A 9 5.73 -11.85 -25.23
C GLY A 9 5.62 -11.31 -23.81
N ASP A 10 6.08 -10.08 -23.61
CA ASP A 10 5.67 -9.21 -22.52
C ASP A 10 4.15 -9.05 -22.56
N GLY A 11 3.46 -10.01 -21.94
CA GLY A 11 2.02 -9.99 -21.77
C GLY A 11 1.66 -9.14 -20.56
N ALA A 12 1.08 -7.96 -20.79
CA ALA A 12 0.27 -7.25 -19.80
C ALA A 12 -0.71 -8.25 -19.13
N GLY A 13 -0.46 -8.67 -17.89
CA GLY A 13 -1.05 -9.95 -17.46
C GLY A 13 -0.95 -10.33 -15.98
N ALA A 14 -1.00 -9.36 -15.07
CA ALA A 14 -1.54 -9.50 -13.71
C ALA A 14 -1.42 -8.10 -13.09
N GLY A 15 -2.54 -7.46 -12.74
CA GLY A 15 -2.49 -6.15 -12.09
C GLY A 15 -1.59 -6.14 -10.84
N ALA A 16 -1.20 -4.96 -10.36
CA ALA A 16 -0.42 -4.82 -9.13
C ALA A 16 -1.30 -5.13 -7.91
N ARG A 17 -0.88 -6.11 -7.10
CA ARG A 17 -1.54 -6.46 -5.84
C ARG A 17 -1.28 -5.41 -4.77
N TRP A 18 -2.25 -5.20 -3.91
CA TRP A 18 -2.08 -4.38 -2.72
C TRP A 18 -2.87 -4.93 -1.53
N SER A 19 -2.46 -4.57 -0.32
CA SER A 19 -3.17 -4.87 0.92
C SER A 19 -2.88 -3.83 2.00
N VAL A 20 -3.82 -3.68 2.93
CA VAL A 20 -3.69 -2.88 4.15
C VAL A 20 -4.14 -3.73 5.33
N GLY A 21 -3.40 -3.68 6.41
CA GLY A 21 -3.79 -4.27 7.68
C GLY A 21 -3.30 -3.47 8.86
N VAL A 22 -3.81 -3.82 10.03
CA VAL A 22 -3.49 -3.18 11.31
C VAL A 22 -3.03 -4.23 12.31
N LEU A 23 -2.05 -3.89 13.12
CA LEU A 23 -1.75 -4.65 14.32
C LEU A 23 -2.68 -4.17 15.43
N ALA A 24 -3.80 -4.88 15.60
CA ALA A 24 -4.77 -4.56 16.64
C ALA A 24 -4.16 -4.81 18.04
N SER A 25 -4.67 -4.08 19.04
CA SER A 25 -4.15 -4.20 20.41
C SER A 25 -4.45 -5.60 20.96
N GLY A 26 -3.44 -6.24 21.54
CA GLY A 26 -3.60 -7.54 22.20
C GLY A 26 -3.65 -8.74 21.27
N VAL A 27 -3.33 -8.56 19.97
CA VAL A 27 -3.12 -9.66 19.02
C VAL A 27 -1.71 -9.59 18.44
N GLU A 28 -1.13 -10.75 18.16
CA GLU A 28 0.20 -10.86 17.53
C GLU A 28 0.13 -10.84 16.00
N ASN A 29 -1.07 -11.05 15.45
CA ASN A 29 -1.28 -11.16 14.01
C ASN A 29 -1.87 -9.88 13.44
N LEU A 30 -1.46 -9.56 12.21
CA LEU A 30 -2.05 -8.49 11.42
C LEU A 30 -3.52 -8.82 11.09
N GLU A 31 -4.43 -7.92 11.46
CA GLU A 31 -5.80 -7.94 10.96
C GLU A 31 -5.81 -7.30 9.57
N ARG A 32 -6.24 -8.05 8.55
CA ARG A 32 -6.36 -7.52 7.19
C ARG A 32 -7.62 -6.65 7.10
N LEU A 33 -7.42 -5.38 6.74
CA LEU A 33 -8.50 -4.41 6.60
C LEU A 33 -9.03 -4.35 5.17
N ASP A 34 -8.14 -4.36 4.19
CA ASP A 34 -8.53 -4.36 2.77
C ASP A 34 -7.40 -4.93 1.90
N ALA A 35 -7.75 -5.38 0.69
CA ALA A 35 -6.81 -5.84 -0.31
C ALA A 35 -7.43 -5.88 -1.71
N GLY A 36 -6.57 -5.79 -2.73
CA GLY A 36 -7.04 -5.88 -4.10
C GLY A 36 -5.93 -6.06 -5.12
N THR A 37 -6.34 -5.97 -6.38
CA THR A 37 -5.45 -5.94 -7.54
C THR A 37 -5.87 -4.76 -8.42
N ALA A 38 -4.92 -3.91 -8.80
CA ALA A 38 -5.14 -2.71 -9.58
C ALA A 38 -4.43 -2.79 -10.95
N PRO A 39 -4.87 -2.04 -11.98
CA PRO A 39 -4.32 -2.17 -13.34
C PRO A 39 -2.86 -1.72 -13.47
N SER A 40 -2.31 -1.02 -12.47
CA SER A 40 -0.92 -0.57 -12.45
C SER A 40 -0.42 -0.41 -11.01
N VAL A 41 0.90 -0.29 -10.83
CA VAL A 41 1.54 -0.01 -9.54
C VAL A 41 1.02 1.32 -8.96
N GLY A 42 0.92 2.38 -9.77
CA GLY A 42 0.37 3.66 -9.34
C GLY A 42 -1.09 3.56 -8.89
N ALA A 43 -1.92 2.79 -9.61
CA ALA A 43 -3.30 2.55 -9.21
C ALA A 43 -3.40 1.72 -7.91
N ALA A 44 -2.47 0.79 -7.68
CA ALA A 44 -2.39 0.03 -6.44
C ALA A 44 -2.00 0.92 -5.25
N TRP A 45 -1.04 1.83 -5.43
CA TRP A 45 -0.70 2.84 -4.43
C TRP A 45 -1.87 3.75 -4.09
N ALA A 46 -2.61 4.23 -5.10
CA ALA A 46 -3.79 5.05 -4.89
C ALA A 46 -4.87 4.31 -4.08
N ALA A 47 -5.14 3.04 -4.43
CA ALA A 47 -6.11 2.21 -3.72
C ALA A 47 -5.68 1.91 -2.27
N ALA A 48 -4.42 1.52 -2.06
CA ALA A 48 -3.87 1.26 -0.73
C ALA A 48 -3.87 2.52 0.15
N THR A 49 -3.55 3.68 -0.43
CA THR A 49 -3.59 4.98 0.27
C THR A 49 -5.02 5.32 0.69
N ALA A 50 -6.00 5.16 -0.21
CA ALA A 50 -7.41 5.39 0.12
C ALA A 50 -7.90 4.48 1.25
N ALA A 51 -7.59 3.18 1.18
CA ALA A 51 -7.92 2.21 2.23
C ALA A 51 -7.25 2.56 3.57
N MET A 52 -5.99 3.00 3.53
CA MET A 52 -5.26 3.44 4.71
C MET A 52 -5.89 4.69 5.35
N MET A 53 -6.30 5.69 4.55
CA MET A 53 -6.97 6.88 5.07
C MET A 53 -8.31 6.54 5.75
N ALA A 54 -9.06 5.60 5.18
CA ALA A 54 -10.28 5.10 5.81
C ALA A 54 -9.96 4.34 7.11
N ALA A 55 -8.91 3.52 7.13
CA ALA A 55 -8.48 2.79 8.32
C ALA A 55 -8.07 3.72 9.47
N LEU A 56 -7.34 4.80 9.18
CA LEU A 56 -6.92 5.80 10.18
C LEU A 56 -8.12 6.47 10.86
N GLN A 57 -9.23 6.69 10.16
CA GLN A 57 -10.43 7.27 10.74
C GLN A 57 -11.12 6.33 11.75
N VAL A 58 -11.02 5.02 11.55
CA VAL A 58 -11.67 4.02 12.39
C VAL A 58 -10.79 3.61 13.56
N TRP A 59 -9.52 3.32 13.28
CA TRP A 59 -8.60 2.70 14.25
C TRP A 59 -7.72 3.72 14.98
N GLY A 60 -7.64 4.95 14.46
CA GLY A 60 -6.78 5.99 15.01
C GLY A 60 -5.30 5.62 14.93
N ARG A 61 -4.53 5.99 15.96
CA ARG A 61 -3.09 5.73 15.99
C ARG A 61 -2.80 4.28 16.38
N ARG A 62 -2.42 3.49 15.38
CA ARG A 62 -1.95 2.10 15.50
C ARG A 62 -0.77 1.87 14.56
N GLU A 63 -0.16 0.70 14.66
CA GLU A 63 0.77 0.22 13.66
C GLU A 63 0.00 -0.41 12.50
N PHE A 64 0.23 0.11 11.31
CA PHE A 64 -0.39 -0.37 10.08
C PHE A 64 0.67 -0.92 9.15
N TRP A 65 0.28 -1.93 8.38
CA TRP A 65 1.12 -2.52 7.36
C TRP A 65 0.40 -2.45 6.02
N LEU A 66 1.11 -2.01 5.01
CA LEU A 66 0.66 -1.99 3.63
C LEU A 66 1.62 -2.84 2.80
N SER A 67 1.10 -3.48 1.76
CA SER A 67 1.93 -4.02 0.69
C SER A 67 1.42 -3.48 -0.63
N VAL A 68 2.31 -2.99 -1.49
CA VAL A 68 1.97 -2.55 -2.84
C VAL A 68 2.98 -3.14 -3.82
N ALA A 69 2.50 -3.90 -4.80
CA ALA A 69 3.33 -4.61 -5.77
C ALA A 69 4.46 -5.46 -5.12
N GLY A 70 4.21 -6.00 -3.93
CA GLY A 70 5.17 -6.80 -3.17
C GLY A 70 6.13 -5.99 -2.29
N ALA A 71 6.16 -4.67 -2.39
CA ALA A 71 6.92 -3.81 -1.49
C ALA A 71 6.17 -3.66 -0.14
N PRO A 72 6.75 -4.08 0.99
CA PRO A 72 6.14 -3.89 2.30
C PRO A 72 6.40 -2.48 2.83
N VAL A 73 5.40 -1.92 3.51
CA VAL A 73 5.47 -0.62 4.19
C VAL A 73 4.86 -0.80 5.58
N MET A 74 5.57 -0.35 6.61
CA MET A 74 5.03 -0.19 7.95
C MET A 74 4.83 1.31 8.20
N MET A 75 3.69 1.67 8.78
CA MET A 75 3.36 3.04 9.14
C MET A 75 2.81 3.10 10.56
N ILE A 76 3.31 4.05 11.34
CA ILE A 76 2.66 4.55 12.55
C ILE A 76 2.38 6.03 12.33
N PRO A 77 1.11 6.46 12.26
CA PRO A 77 0.80 7.85 11.96
C PRO A 77 1.25 8.78 13.09
N GLY A 78 1.68 9.98 12.68
CA GLY A 78 1.96 11.09 13.58
C GLY A 78 0.70 11.60 14.28
N LEU A 79 0.93 12.52 15.22
CA LEU A 79 -0.14 13.27 15.87
C LEU A 79 0.07 14.76 15.56
N THR A 80 -1.04 15.44 15.33
CA THR A 80 -1.13 16.90 15.35
C THR A 80 -0.81 17.46 16.74
N VAL A 81 -0.62 18.78 16.83
CA VAL A 81 -0.41 19.49 18.09
C VAL A 81 -1.55 19.31 19.10
N ASP A 82 -2.77 19.04 18.63
CA ASP A 82 -3.95 18.77 19.47
C ASP A 82 -4.02 17.30 19.93
N GLY A 83 -3.02 16.48 19.60
CA GLY A 83 -2.99 15.05 19.93
C GLY A 83 -3.90 14.18 19.05
N ARG A 84 -4.45 14.72 17.95
CA ARG A 84 -5.25 13.96 16.97
C ARG A 84 -4.36 13.33 15.91
N VAL A 85 -4.76 12.20 15.34
CA VAL A 85 -4.04 11.56 14.21
C VAL A 85 -3.87 12.56 13.07
N ASP A 86 -2.63 12.73 12.61
CA ASP A 86 -2.32 13.60 11.47
C ASP A 86 -2.53 12.83 10.16
N VAL A 87 -3.77 12.84 9.68
CA VAL A 87 -4.19 12.12 8.47
C VAL A 87 -3.59 12.76 7.22
N ASP A 88 -3.39 14.08 7.22
CA ASP A 88 -2.87 14.78 6.06
C ASP A 88 -1.36 14.55 5.89
N ASP A 89 -0.59 14.56 6.98
CA ASP A 89 0.83 14.16 6.95
C ASP A 89 0.99 12.68 6.53
N ALA A 90 0.14 11.80 7.06
CA ALA A 90 0.14 10.39 6.65
C ALA A 90 -0.16 10.19 5.15
N ARG A 91 -1.11 10.98 4.59
CA ARG A 91 -1.39 10.95 3.14
C ARG A 91 -0.18 11.44 2.35
N ALA A 92 0.38 12.58 2.71
CA ALA A 92 1.53 13.16 2.02
C ALA A 92 2.73 12.20 1.99
N GLY A 93 3.01 11.53 3.12
CA GLY A 93 4.09 10.54 3.19
C GLY A 93 3.87 9.33 2.28
N LEU A 94 2.62 8.85 2.15
CA LEU A 94 2.29 7.75 1.22
C LEU A 94 2.38 8.18 -0.24
N GLU A 95 1.93 9.39 -0.56
CA GLU A 95 2.03 9.94 -1.92
C GLU A 95 3.48 10.14 -2.34
N GLU A 96 4.33 10.64 -1.42
CA GLU A 96 5.77 10.75 -1.64
C GLU A 96 6.42 9.37 -1.84
N LEU A 97 6.06 8.39 -1.01
CA LEU A 97 6.57 7.03 -1.14
C LEU A 97 6.10 6.38 -2.45
N ALA A 98 4.84 6.59 -2.85
CA ALA A 98 4.31 6.12 -4.12
C ALA A 98 5.10 6.72 -5.30
N ALA A 99 5.35 8.03 -5.29
CA ALA A 99 6.12 8.69 -6.34
C ALA A 99 7.53 8.09 -6.51
N ARG A 100 8.18 7.69 -5.40
CA ARG A 100 9.49 7.02 -5.42
C ARG A 100 9.45 5.57 -5.92
N ASN A 101 8.28 4.91 -5.89
CA ASN A 101 8.12 3.49 -6.23
C ASN A 101 7.34 3.26 -7.54
N VAL A 102 6.85 4.31 -8.19
CA VAL A 102 6.22 4.25 -9.51
C VAL A 102 7.24 4.30 -10.65
N TYR A 103 8.47 4.78 -10.38
CA TYR A 103 9.59 4.79 -11.31
C TYR A 103 10.82 4.14 -10.65
N PRO A 104 11.11 2.85 -10.92
CA PRO A 104 12.37 2.24 -10.53
C PRO A 104 13.56 2.80 -11.32
#